data_AF-A0A1B6EUB4-F1
#
_entry.id   AF-A0A1B6EUB4-F1
#
_cell.length_a   1.000
_cell.length_b   1.000
_cell.length_c   1.000
_cell.angle_alpha   90.00
_cell.angle_beta   90.00
_cell.angle_gamma   90.00
#
_symmetry.space_group_name_H-M   'P 1'
#
loop_
_entity.id
_entity.type
_entity.pdbx_description
1 polymer ?
#
loop_
_entity_poly.entity_id
_entity_poly.type
_entity_poly.pdbx_seq_one_letter_code
_entity_poly.pdbx_strand_id
1 'polypeptide(L)'
;GGVDLESLFFDLELTMEESHLCRDHVCLDADNEKSFLRELTQVLLYLLTSEEDFHCSTLLCLVRELCVNSVLVPLLDLASDPDYINQIIIWLCKDIPVTSEVFLTTLRVTDNPVELTATKELLYKEMASLRSRDSGGEDDAWVKQQLSSLVYVQRVIESRLARYRAATLRLHNNFQLVFIIFSFSAI
;
A
#
# COMPACT_ATOMS: atom_id res chain seq x y z
N GLY A 1 -19.54 20.83 11.77
CA GLY A 1 -18.86 19.61 12.23
C GLY A 1 -19.33 18.50 11.34
N GLY A 2 -18.50 18.11 10.37
CA GLY A 2 -18.74 16.89 9.60
C GLY A 2 -18.22 15.72 10.42
N VAL A 3 -18.96 14.62 10.42
CA VAL A 3 -18.48 13.36 11.00
C VAL A 3 -17.25 12.96 10.20
N ASP A 4 -16.16 12.68 10.89
CA ASP A 4 -14.94 12.18 10.30
C ASP A 4 -15.22 10.82 9.63
N LEU A 5 -14.80 10.68 8.37
CA LEU A 5 -15.15 9.52 7.54
C LEU A 5 -14.50 8.24 8.08
N GLU A 6 -13.30 8.38 8.64
CA GLU A 6 -12.56 7.30 9.28
C GLU A 6 -13.32 6.78 10.50
N SER A 7 -13.73 7.70 11.38
CA SER A 7 -14.55 7.36 12.55
C SER A 7 -15.88 6.68 12.14
N LEU A 8 -16.58 7.21 11.12
CA LEU A 8 -17.83 6.62 10.63
C LEU A 8 -17.63 5.22 10.03
N PHE A 9 -16.54 5.00 9.30
CA PHE A 9 -16.21 3.69 8.74
C PHE A 9 -16.01 2.66 9.85
N PHE A 10 -15.22 3.00 10.89
CA PHE A 10 -14.96 2.08 12.00
C PHE A 10 -16.19 1.85 12.87
N ASP A 11 -17.06 2.84 13.06
CA ASP A 11 -18.34 2.67 13.76
C ASP A 11 -19.26 1.68 13.02
N LEU A 12 -19.30 1.78 11.68
CA LEU A 12 -20.05 0.85 10.85
C LEU A 12 -19.44 -0.57 10.85
N GLU A 13 -18.11 -0.68 10.78
CA GLU A 13 -17.41 -1.96 10.87
C GLU A 13 -17.70 -2.65 12.21
N LEU A 14 -17.60 -1.92 13.33
CA LEU A 14 -17.92 -2.44 14.66
C LEU A 14 -19.37 -2.93 14.76
N THR A 15 -20.32 -2.17 14.19
CA THR A 15 -21.74 -2.56 14.15
C THR A 15 -21.95 -3.85 13.33
N MET A 16 -21.17 -4.05 12.26
CA MET A 16 -21.24 -5.27 11.45
C MET A 16 -20.64 -6.48 12.17
N GLU A 17 -19.59 -6.29 12.97
CA GLU A 17 -19.00 -7.35 13.80
C GLU A 17 -20.01 -7.90 14.83
N GLU A 18 -20.85 -7.04 15.41
CA GLU A 18 -21.95 -7.45 16.29
C GLU A 18 -22.96 -8.38 15.58
N SER A 19 -23.07 -8.26 14.25
CA SER A 19 -23.91 -9.12 13.39
C SER A 19 -23.18 -10.33 12.80
N HIS A 20 -21.99 -10.67 13.32
CA HIS A 20 -21.12 -11.76 12.85
C HIS A 20 -20.60 -11.62 11.40
N LEU A 21 -20.67 -10.43 10.82
CA LEU A 21 -20.05 -10.11 9.53
C LEU A 21 -18.80 -9.27 9.79
N CYS A 22 -17.63 -9.93 9.83
CA CYS A 22 -16.33 -9.27 9.99
C CYS A 22 -15.47 -9.51 8.75
N ARG A 23 -14.68 -8.50 8.37
CA ARG A 23 -13.73 -8.58 7.25
C ARG A 23 -12.80 -9.78 7.40
N ASP A 24 -12.29 -10.03 8.60
CA ASP A 24 -11.34 -11.12 8.84
C ASP A 24 -11.99 -12.50 8.66
N HIS A 25 -13.31 -12.61 8.87
CA HIS A 25 -14.05 -13.86 8.64
C HIS A 25 -14.36 -14.09 7.16
N VAL A 26 -14.66 -13.02 6.42
CA VAL A 26 -15.09 -13.08 5.02
C VAL A 26 -13.90 -13.10 4.05
N CYS A 27 -12.95 -12.18 4.19
CA CYS A 27 -11.94 -11.90 3.16
C CYS A 27 -10.61 -12.65 3.35
N LEU A 28 -10.36 -13.29 4.49
CA LEU A 28 -9.10 -14.02 4.74
C LEU A 28 -9.18 -15.50 4.36
N ASP A 29 -10.37 -15.99 4.04
CA ASP A 29 -10.63 -17.37 3.61
C ASP A 29 -11.41 -17.37 2.30
N ALA A 30 -10.87 -18.02 1.28
CA ALA A 30 -11.43 -18.00 -0.07
C ALA A 30 -12.81 -18.69 -0.15
N ASP A 31 -13.08 -19.69 0.70
CA ASP A 31 -14.37 -20.38 0.72
C ASP A 31 -15.44 -19.49 1.38
N ASN A 32 -15.09 -18.78 2.46
CA ASN A 32 -15.98 -17.81 3.10
C ASN A 32 -16.28 -16.63 2.19
N GLU A 33 -15.28 -16.05 1.53
CA GLU A 33 -15.46 -14.94 0.59
C GLU A 33 -16.43 -15.35 -0.53
N LYS A 34 -16.20 -16.53 -1.10
CA LYS A 34 -17.04 -17.07 -2.16
C LYS A 34 -18.46 -17.37 -1.69
N SER A 35 -18.63 -17.87 -0.46
CA SER A 35 -19.95 -18.09 0.14
C SER A 35 -20.69 -16.76 0.31
N PHE A 36 -20.01 -15.75 0.82
CA PHE A 36 -20.55 -14.40 0.97
C PHE A 36 -20.99 -13.81 -0.38
N LEU A 37 -20.14 -13.92 -1.42
CA LEU A 37 -20.48 -13.45 -2.76
C LEU A 37 -21.65 -14.19 -3.38
N ARG A 38 -21.83 -15.49 -3.08
CA ARG A 38 -23.03 -16.24 -3.49
C ARG A 38 -24.28 -15.70 -2.83
N GLU A 39 -24.25 -15.45 -1.53
CA GLU A 39 -25.39 -14.87 -0.80
C GLU A 39 -25.74 -13.48 -1.32
N LEU A 40 -24.73 -12.62 -1.48
CA LEU A 40 -24.89 -11.28 -2.06
C LEU A 40 -25.50 -11.35 -3.47
N THR A 41 -24.94 -12.20 -4.33
CA THR A 41 -25.42 -12.37 -5.71
C THR A 41 -26.85 -12.91 -5.72
N GLN A 42 -27.19 -13.82 -4.81
CA GLN A 42 -28.53 -14.34 -4.67
C GLN A 42 -29.52 -13.21 -4.34
N VAL A 43 -29.20 -12.35 -3.38
CA VAL A 43 -30.02 -11.16 -3.03
C VAL A 43 -30.15 -10.21 -4.21
N LEU A 44 -29.05 -9.92 -4.91
CA LEU A 44 -29.07 -9.06 -6.09
C LEU A 44 -29.94 -9.64 -7.20
N LEU A 45 -29.84 -10.95 -7.47
CA LEU A 45 -30.70 -11.62 -8.43
C LEU A 45 -32.17 -11.54 -8.01
N TYR A 46 -32.49 -11.69 -6.72
CA TYR A 46 -33.85 -11.48 -6.21
C TYR A 46 -34.37 -10.06 -6.47
N LEU A 47 -33.53 -9.04 -6.32
CA LEU A 47 -33.93 -7.63 -6.51
C LEU A 47 -34.01 -7.22 -7.99
N LEU A 48 -33.18 -7.80 -8.86
CA LEU A 48 -33.06 -7.42 -10.27
C LEU A 48 -33.99 -8.23 -11.18
N THR A 49 -34.47 -9.38 -10.73
CA THR A 49 -35.31 -10.27 -11.53
C THR A 49 -36.78 -9.93 -11.32
N SER A 50 -37.55 -9.85 -12.41
CA SER A 50 -39.00 -9.64 -12.34
C SER A 50 -39.73 -10.87 -11.78
N GLU A 51 -40.91 -10.71 -11.16
CA GLU A 51 -41.69 -11.84 -10.62
C GLU A 51 -42.08 -12.89 -11.68
N GLU A 52 -42.10 -12.52 -12.97
CA GLU A 52 -42.44 -13.41 -14.09
C GLU A 52 -41.29 -14.34 -14.49
N ASP A 53 -40.04 -13.97 -14.19
CA ASP A 53 -38.83 -14.75 -14.50
C ASP A 53 -38.45 -15.75 -13.38
N PHE A 54 -39.19 -15.74 -12.26
CA PHE A 54 -38.93 -16.54 -11.06
C PHE A 54 -39.17 -18.05 -11.21
N HIS A 55 -39.70 -18.49 -12.35
CA HIS A 55 -40.18 -19.86 -12.51
C HIS A 55 -39.07 -20.91 -12.66
N CYS A 56 -37.80 -20.51 -12.85
CA CYS A 56 -36.68 -21.44 -12.97
C CYS A 56 -35.58 -21.19 -11.93
N SER A 57 -35.78 -21.69 -10.71
CA SER A 57 -34.80 -21.64 -9.62
C SER A 57 -33.44 -22.26 -10.00
N THR A 58 -33.44 -23.27 -10.89
CA THR A 58 -32.22 -23.88 -11.42
C THR A 58 -31.40 -22.90 -12.26
N LEU A 59 -32.06 -22.08 -13.09
CA LEU A 59 -31.40 -21.07 -13.90
C LEU A 59 -30.79 -19.98 -13.01
N LEU A 60 -31.53 -19.51 -12.00
CA LEU A 60 -31.01 -18.53 -11.03
C LEU A 60 -29.80 -19.06 -10.26
N CYS A 61 -29.84 -20.33 -9.85
CA CYS A 61 -28.70 -20.99 -9.22
C CYS A 61 -27.48 -21.03 -10.15
N LEU A 62 -27.69 -21.37 -11.43
CA LEU A 62 -26.62 -21.41 -12.43
C LEU A 62 -26.05 -20.02 -12.70
N VAL A 63 -26.89 -19.00 -12.86
CA VAL A 63 -26.46 -17.60 -13.06
C VAL A 63 -25.68 -17.11 -11.84
N ARG A 64 -26.14 -17.42 -10.62
CA ARG A 64 -25.40 -17.11 -9.39
C ARG A 64 -24.00 -17.71 -9.41
N GLU A 65 -23.88 -19.02 -9.68
CA GLU A 65 -22.58 -19.66 -9.72
C GLU A 65 -21.70 -19.09 -10.84
N LEU A 66 -22.26 -18.83 -12.03
CA LEU A 66 -21.50 -18.22 -13.14
C LEU A 66 -21.01 -16.82 -12.77
N CYS A 67 -21.88 -15.98 -12.21
CA CYS A 67 -21.56 -14.62 -11.81
C CYS A 67 -20.45 -14.61 -10.74
N VAL A 68 -20.58 -15.43 -9.70
CA VAL A 68 -19.57 -15.47 -8.63
C VAL A 68 -18.23 -16.00 -9.14
N ASN A 69 -18.24 -17.16 -9.83
CA ASN A 69 -17.00 -17.85 -10.20
C ASN A 69 -16.29 -17.23 -11.41
N SER A 70 -17.04 -16.65 -12.35
CA SER A 70 -16.48 -16.16 -13.61
C SER A 70 -16.40 -14.64 -13.70
N VAL A 71 -17.05 -13.92 -12.79
CA VAL A 71 -17.07 -12.45 -12.80
C VAL A 71 -16.59 -11.90 -11.47
N LEU A 72 -17.30 -12.11 -10.37
CA LEU A 72 -17.03 -11.40 -9.11
C LEU A 72 -15.70 -11.78 -8.49
N VAL A 73 -15.41 -13.08 -8.32
CA VAL A 73 -14.13 -13.52 -7.74
C VAL A 73 -12.94 -13.04 -8.58
N PRO A 74 -12.89 -13.30 -9.91
CA PRO A 74 -11.78 -12.80 -10.74
C PRO A 74 -11.63 -11.27 -10.74
N LEU A 75 -12.74 -10.52 -10.65
CA LEU A 75 -12.69 -9.06 -10.57
C LEU A 75 -12.14 -8.58 -9.23
N LEU A 76 -12.51 -9.23 -8.12
CA LEU A 76 -11.99 -8.90 -6.80
C LEU A 76 -10.51 -9.29 -6.68
N ASP A 77 -10.12 -10.44 -7.22
CA ASP A 77 -8.71 -10.86 -7.31
C ASP A 77 -7.90 -9.82 -8.10
N LEU A 78 -8.40 -9.37 -9.26
CA LEU A 78 -7.72 -8.34 -10.05
C LEU A 78 -7.70 -6.99 -9.34
N ALA A 79 -8.82 -6.56 -8.73
CA ALA A 79 -8.92 -5.27 -8.06
C ALA A 79 -8.07 -5.20 -6.78
N SER A 80 -7.85 -6.33 -6.12
CA SER A 80 -7.02 -6.47 -4.92
C SER A 80 -5.56 -6.81 -5.23
N ASP A 81 -5.23 -7.14 -6.49
CA ASP A 81 -3.87 -7.40 -6.91
C ASP A 81 -2.98 -6.17 -6.68
N PRO A 82 -1.85 -6.30 -5.96
CA PRO A 82 -1.02 -5.17 -5.60
C PRO A 82 -0.43 -4.46 -6.83
N ASP A 83 -0.12 -5.18 -7.90
CA ASP A 83 0.39 -4.57 -9.12
C ASP A 83 -0.71 -3.80 -9.86
N TYR A 84 -1.94 -4.32 -9.89
CA TYR A 84 -3.09 -3.61 -10.45
C TYR A 84 -3.43 -2.33 -9.67
N ILE A 85 -3.45 -2.40 -8.33
CA ILE A 85 -3.61 -1.22 -7.46
C ILE A 85 -2.52 -0.19 -7.74
N ASN A 86 -1.25 -0.62 -7.79
CA ASN A 86 -0.13 0.26 -8.09
C ASN A 86 -0.27 0.93 -9.46
N GLN A 87 -0.71 0.19 -10.48
CA GLN A 87 -0.97 0.74 -11.82
C GLN A 87 -2.08 1.79 -11.80
N ILE A 88 -3.17 1.56 -11.04
CA ILE A 88 -4.24 2.55 -10.88
C ILE A 88 -3.70 3.82 -10.22
N ILE A 89 -2.89 3.69 -9.16
CA ILE A 89 -2.28 4.85 -8.48
C ILE A 89 -1.39 5.64 -9.46
N ILE A 90 -0.57 4.95 -10.25
CA ILE A 90 0.28 5.58 -11.27
C ILE A 90 -0.59 6.30 -12.30
N TRP A 91 -1.68 5.67 -12.75
CA TRP A 91 -2.61 6.25 -13.72
C TRP A 91 -3.29 7.52 -13.17
N LEU A 92 -3.76 7.49 -11.92
CA LEU A 92 -4.36 8.64 -11.25
C LEU A 92 -3.36 9.80 -11.10
N CYS A 93 -2.07 9.48 -10.95
CA CYS A 93 -1.00 10.46 -10.83
C CYS A 93 -0.44 10.95 -12.17
N LYS A 94 -0.97 10.52 -13.32
CA LYS A 94 -0.37 10.78 -14.65
C LYS A 94 -0.18 12.28 -14.96
N ASP A 95 -1.10 13.12 -14.51
CA ASP A 95 -1.07 14.57 -14.73
C ASP A 95 -0.40 15.34 -13.58
N ILE A 96 0.04 14.64 -12.53
CA ILE A 96 0.80 15.22 -11.42
C ILE A 96 2.28 15.21 -11.82
N PRO A 97 2.92 16.39 -11.97
CA PRO A 97 4.33 16.44 -12.33
C PRO A 97 5.20 15.91 -11.18
N VAL A 98 5.58 14.64 -11.25
CA VAL A 98 6.54 14.03 -10.30
C VAL A 98 7.95 14.48 -10.69
N THR A 99 8.30 15.70 -10.26
CA THR A 99 9.62 16.28 -10.52
C THR A 99 10.68 15.72 -9.58
N SER A 100 11.96 15.83 -9.97
CA SER A 100 13.09 15.48 -9.11
C SER A 100 13.09 16.23 -7.78
N GLU A 101 12.59 17.47 -7.75
CA GLU A 101 12.48 18.25 -6.52
C GLU A 101 11.44 17.68 -5.54
N VAL A 102 10.29 17.21 -6.05
CA VAL A 102 9.28 16.52 -5.22
C VAL A 102 9.90 15.25 -4.62
N PHE A 103 10.57 14.45 -5.45
CA PHE A 103 11.26 13.24 -4.97
C PHE A 103 12.33 13.53 -3.91
N LEU A 104 13.19 14.52 -4.14
CA LEU A 104 14.22 14.94 -3.18
C LEU A 104 13.60 15.48 -1.89
N THR A 105 12.49 16.19 -1.98
CA THR A 105 11.76 16.68 -0.81
C THR A 105 11.21 15.52 0.00
N THR A 106 10.55 14.54 -0.64
CA THR A 106 10.08 13.31 0.01
C THR A 106 11.21 12.60 0.75
N LEU A 107 12.36 12.39 0.11
CA LEU A 107 13.53 11.76 0.77
C LEU A 107 14.06 12.55 1.97
N ARG A 108 13.96 13.89 1.94
CA ARG A 108 14.41 14.74 3.05
C ARG A 108 13.46 14.70 4.24
N VAL A 109 12.15 14.51 4.01
CA VAL A 109 11.12 14.55 5.06
C VAL A 109 10.72 13.18 5.59
N THR A 110 10.83 12.11 4.78
CA THR A 110 10.55 10.72 5.20
C THR A 110 11.21 10.40 6.54
N ASP A 111 10.43 9.87 7.47
CA ASP A 111 10.84 9.37 8.78
C ASP A 111 10.93 7.84 8.83
N ASN A 112 10.51 7.14 7.77
CA ASN A 112 10.62 5.70 7.64
C ASN A 112 12.04 5.25 7.20
N PRO A 113 12.85 4.64 8.09
CA PRO A 113 14.19 4.18 7.74
C PRO A 113 14.19 2.98 6.79
N VAL A 114 13.10 2.20 6.74
CA VAL A 114 12.97 1.02 5.87
C VAL A 114 12.83 1.48 4.42
N GLU A 115 11.93 2.42 4.14
CA GLU A 115 11.75 3.02 2.81
C GLU A 115 13.03 3.68 2.29
N LEU A 116 13.74 4.45 3.14
CA LEU A 116 15.02 5.06 2.78
C LEU A 116 16.08 4.02 2.43
N THR A 117 16.11 2.90 3.15
CA THR A 117 17.06 1.81 2.90
C THR A 117 16.72 1.07 1.61
N ALA A 118 15.44 0.74 1.38
CA ALA A 118 14.99 0.13 0.13
C ALA A 118 15.29 1.03 -1.08
N THR A 119 15.05 2.33 -0.96
CA THR A 119 15.37 3.30 -2.01
C THR A 119 16.88 3.37 -2.27
N LYS A 120 17.71 3.26 -1.22
CA LYS A 120 19.18 3.18 -1.35
C LYS A 120 19.61 1.94 -2.14
N GLU A 121 18.98 0.80 -1.90
CA GLU A 121 19.29 -0.44 -2.63
C GLU A 121 18.91 -0.36 -4.11
N LEU A 122 17.74 0.21 -4.43
CA LEU A 122 17.32 0.48 -5.80
C LEU A 122 18.30 1.42 -6.51
N LEU A 123 18.74 2.48 -5.82
CA LEU A 123 19.75 3.40 -6.33
C LEU A 123 21.06 2.69 -6.66
N TYR A 124 21.53 1.78 -5.82
CA TYR A 124 22.74 1.01 -6.10
C TYR A 124 22.60 0.06 -7.29
N LYS A 125 21.44 -0.58 -7.44
CA LYS A 125 21.15 -1.41 -8.62
C LYS A 125 21.20 -0.57 -9.90
N GLU A 126 20.62 0.63 -9.88
CA GLU A 126 20.62 1.54 -11.03
C GLU A 126 22.04 2.06 -11.35
N MET A 127 22.81 2.46 -10.33
CA MET A 127 24.20 2.88 -10.52
C MET A 127 25.08 1.75 -11.08
N ALA A 128 24.85 0.50 -10.67
CA ALA A 128 25.54 -0.65 -11.21
C ALA A 128 25.15 -0.92 -12.68
N SER A 129 23.85 -0.80 -13.00
CA SER A 129 23.33 -0.89 -14.37
C SER A 129 23.97 0.15 -15.29
N LEU A 130 23.98 1.43 -14.89
CA LEU A 130 24.61 2.51 -15.66
C LEU A 130 26.10 2.29 -15.89
N ARG A 131 26.84 1.83 -14.88
CA ARG A 131 28.27 1.51 -15.01
C ARG A 131 28.54 0.35 -15.96
N SER A 132 27.66 -0.63 -16.02
CA SER A 132 27.81 -1.77 -16.95
C SER A 132 27.65 -1.37 -18.43
N ARG A 133 27.04 -0.21 -18.69
CA ARG A 133 26.78 0.33 -20.04
C ARG A 133 27.87 1.31 -20.51
N ASP A 134 28.84 1.63 -19.66
CA ASP A 134 29.94 2.55 -19.95
C ASP A 134 30.89 1.94 -20.98
N SER A 135 30.65 2.26 -22.26
CA SER A 135 31.38 1.71 -23.41
C SER A 135 32.42 2.69 -23.98
N GLY A 136 32.67 3.83 -23.33
CA GLY A 136 33.72 4.80 -23.71
C GLY A 136 33.41 5.69 -24.92
N GLY A 137 32.14 5.82 -25.34
CA GLY A 137 31.69 6.66 -26.46
C GLY A 137 30.96 7.95 -26.05
N GLU A 138 30.16 8.57 -26.93
CA GLU A 138 29.33 9.76 -26.63
C GLU A 138 28.37 9.55 -25.44
N ASP A 139 27.93 8.30 -25.24
CA ASP A 139 27.16 7.85 -24.08
C ASP A 139 27.88 8.07 -22.74
N ASP A 140 29.22 8.18 -22.72
CA ASP A 140 30.06 8.35 -21.53
C ASP A 140 29.74 9.66 -20.78
N ALA A 141 29.56 10.76 -21.51
CA ALA A 141 29.25 12.05 -20.89
C ALA A 141 27.86 12.06 -20.22
N TRP A 142 26.87 11.47 -20.89
CA TRP A 142 25.51 11.34 -20.37
C TRP A 142 25.45 10.38 -19.18
N VAL A 143 26.12 9.22 -19.26
CA VAL A 143 26.21 8.24 -18.16
C VAL A 143 26.89 8.86 -16.94
N LYS A 144 27.99 9.60 -17.13
CA LYS A 144 28.68 10.32 -16.05
C LYS A 144 27.78 11.36 -15.37
N GLN A 145 27.01 12.11 -16.17
CA GLN A 145 26.06 13.08 -15.64
C GLN A 145 24.97 12.39 -14.80
N GLN A 146 24.38 11.30 -15.29
CA GLN A 146 23.37 10.55 -14.55
C GLN A 146 23.94 9.95 -13.25
N LEU A 147 25.13 9.35 -13.30
CA LEU A 147 25.80 8.85 -12.10
C LEU A 147 26.05 9.95 -11.07
N SER A 148 26.43 11.16 -11.50
CA SER A 148 26.58 12.33 -10.61
C SER A 148 25.28 12.68 -9.89
N SER A 149 24.16 12.69 -10.62
CA SER A 149 22.83 12.92 -10.05
C SER A 149 22.44 11.83 -9.04
N LEU A 150 22.70 10.56 -9.34
CA LEU A 150 22.41 9.46 -8.43
C LEU A 150 23.29 9.50 -7.17
N VAL A 151 24.57 9.86 -7.29
CA VAL A 151 25.45 10.09 -6.12
C VAL A 151 24.92 11.21 -5.24
N TYR A 152 24.36 12.27 -5.81
CA TYR A 152 23.71 13.31 -5.03
C TYR A 152 22.51 12.76 -4.23
N VAL A 153 21.64 11.97 -4.87
CA VAL A 153 20.51 11.31 -4.19
C VAL A 153 21.00 10.40 -3.06
N GLN A 154 22.07 9.62 -3.29
CA GLN A 154 22.68 8.77 -2.27
C GLN A 154 23.07 9.56 -1.03
N ARG A 155 23.72 10.73 -1.21
CA ARG A 155 24.12 11.60 -0.09
C ARG A 155 22.93 12.13 0.69
N VAL A 156 21.82 12.46 0.01
CA VAL A 156 20.59 12.90 0.67
C VAL A 156 20.02 11.80 1.56
N ILE A 157 19.94 10.56 1.04
CA ILE A 157 19.45 9.40 1.79
C ILE A 157 20.35 9.11 3.00
N GLU A 158 21.67 9.08 2.81
CA GLU A 158 22.62 8.81 3.89
C GLU A 158 22.57 9.88 4.98
N SER A 159 22.45 11.16 4.60
CA SER A 159 22.26 12.26 5.54
C SER A 159 20.98 12.09 6.37
N ARG A 160 19.87 11.69 5.73
CA ARG A 160 18.61 11.47 6.42
C ARG A 160 18.66 10.28 7.39
N LEU A 161 19.22 9.15 6.96
CA LEU A 161 19.42 7.98 7.83
C LEU A 161 20.32 8.27 9.03
N ALA A 162 21.39 9.04 8.84
CA ALA A 162 22.26 9.46 9.94
C ALA A 162 21.52 10.33 10.97
N ARG A 163 20.67 11.26 10.50
CA ARG A 163 19.82 12.07 11.38
C ARG A 163 18.82 11.23 12.15
N TYR A 164 18.17 10.27 11.48
CA TYR A 164 17.23 9.34 12.12
C TYR A 164 17.91 8.57 13.26
N ARG A 165 19.05 7.92 12.98
CA ARG A 165 19.85 7.18 13.99
C ARG A 165 20.25 8.06 15.17
N ALA A 166 20.70 9.30 14.91
CA ALA A 166 21.06 10.24 15.97
C ALA A 166 19.85 10.64 16.83
N ALA A 167 18.67 10.81 16.23
CA ALA A 167 17.43 11.12 16.97
C ALA A 167 16.99 9.92 17.84
N THR A 168 17.03 8.70 17.30
CA THR A 168 16.71 7.48 18.06
C THR A 168 17.65 7.28 19.25
N LEU A 169 18.96 7.49 19.06
CA LEU A 169 19.94 7.41 20.15
C LEU A 169 19.70 8.46 21.23
N ARG A 170 19.30 9.69 20.85
CA ARG A 170 18.94 10.73 21.83
C ARG A 170 17.72 10.35 22.65
N LEU A 171 16.68 9.80 22.02
CA LEU A 171 15.49 9.32 22.73
C LEU A 171 15.87 8.21 23.71
N HIS A 172 16.64 7.22 23.27
CA HIS A 172 17.11 6.13 24.15
C HIS A 172 17.90 6.65 25.35
N ASN A 173 18.85 7.57 25.13
CA ASN A 173 19.63 8.19 26.21
C ASN A 173 18.73 9.00 27.17
N ASN A 174 17.74 9.75 26.64
CA ASN A 174 16.81 10.50 27.48
C ASN A 174 15.93 9.57 28.34
N PHE A 175 15.43 8.47 27.78
CA PHE A 175 14.68 7.47 28.54
C PHE A 175 15.53 6.84 29.65
N GLN A 176 16.80 6.53 29.36
CA GLN A 176 17.71 5.98 30.34
C GLN A 176 18.04 7.00 31.45
N LEU A 177 18.21 8.27 31.11
CA LEU A 177 18.45 9.35 32.07
C LEU A 177 17.24 9.56 32.99
N VAL A 178 16.03 9.55 32.43
CA VAL A 178 14.77 9.61 33.19
C VAL A 178 14.67 8.43 34.15
N PHE A 179 14.98 7.21 33.71
CA PHE A 179 14.96 6.02 34.55
C PHE A 179 15.97 6.09 35.71
N ILE A 180 17.16 6.63 35.46
CA ILE A 180 18.18 6.87 36.48
C ILE A 180 17.70 7.92 37.50
N ILE A 181 17.14 9.04 37.03
CA ILE A 181 16.63 10.11 37.91
C ILE A 181 15.50 9.59 38.82
N PHE A 182 14.56 8.80 38.28
CA PHE A 182 13.48 8.22 39.10
C PHE A 182 13.98 7.15 40.08
N SER A 183 15.03 6.40 39.72
CA SER A 183 15.64 5.40 40.61
C SER A 183 16.38 6.05 41.79
N PHE A 184 16.97 7.24 41.61
CA PHE A 184 17.62 8.00 42.69
C PHE A 184 16.64 8.80 43.56
N SER A 185 15.46 9.15 43.06
CA SER A 185 14.43 9.86 43.86
C SER A 185 13.59 8.93 44.75
N ALA A 186 13.75 7.61 44.62
CA ALA A 186 13.05 6.58 45.39
C ALA A 186 13.89 6.00 46.54
N ILE A 187 15.07 6.57 46.80
CA ILE A 187 15.98 6.29 47.93
C ILE A 187 15.99 7.53 48.83
#